data_AF-A0A069EVB0-F1
#
_entry.id   AF-A0A069EVB0-F1
#
_cell.length_a   1.000
_cell.length_b   1.000
_cell.length_c   1.000
_cell.angle_alpha   90.00
_cell.angle_beta   90.00
_cell.angle_gamma   90.00
#
_symmetry.space_group_name_H-M   'P 1'
#
loop_
_entity.id
_entity.type
_entity.pdbx_description
1 polymer ?
#
loop_
_entity_poly.entity_id
_entity_poly.type
_entity_poly.pdbx_seq_one_letter_code
_entity_poly.pdbx_strand_id
1 'polypeptide(L)'
;MEVLRNLYRDQLTEAPKRAPRIERTGYSKELGWIFVCQEFTQPRAIRTYRSLFGAKEKYTYFTPNTFYRNDQRHAGSLRWLNAMVIDIDVKTMQNAGMIFPDVMDRVTSAGLPTPSLVVKTPSGGFHVYWYLKEPRRAFPKVVDHYKRVQRMIAEEMNADVQAVGAERWFRLPTEENTVFRSEERVSFDDFCDWLSEQQENQSGKVNVTLGSTELLSHPAIIKLLEGVEKGQRDNTCYTLALACKASGYDEDKTLSLLYSWNEKNSPSLRQIDIKRKVKSAFKQGAPAGPSSYWIAILSGVDFKYQLFEGAKPREERKNSHLNEWRDDLLSALRENGGSICGPQRELIKLVHAVSKGSRHISYTTFKRLIEMLVEEGVIRKRVDGRGRGARTTIEIVQQAKVFPFVRKTDVNNGPNSYTFIDTVVGGSSGVVSEISLPVPASYLLSWRRLIYGIG
;
A
#
# COMPACT_ATOMS: atom_id res chain seq x y z
N MET A 1 3.97 17.96 -30.46
CA MET A 1 5.36 17.52 -30.14
C MET A 1 5.76 17.96 -28.73
N GLU A 2 5.45 19.20 -28.39
CA GLU A 2 5.72 19.85 -27.10
C GLU A 2 5.17 19.09 -25.88
N VAL A 3 3.94 18.57 -25.93
CA VAL A 3 3.32 17.78 -24.85
C VAL A 3 4.23 16.65 -24.35
N LEU A 4 4.78 15.85 -25.26
CA LEU A 4 5.65 14.73 -24.91
C LEU A 4 7.05 15.19 -24.44
N ARG A 5 7.55 16.32 -24.94
CA ARG A 5 8.77 16.94 -24.41
C ARG A 5 8.56 17.40 -22.97
N ASN A 6 7.44 18.07 -22.71
CA ASN A 6 7.07 18.54 -21.38
C ASN A 6 6.85 17.39 -20.38
N LEU A 7 6.40 16.22 -20.83
CA LEU A 7 6.24 15.05 -19.99
C LEU A 7 7.59 14.40 -19.61
N TYR A 8 8.46 14.15 -20.58
CA TYR A 8 9.69 13.34 -20.35
C TYR A 8 10.96 14.14 -20.11
N ARG A 9 11.00 15.43 -20.48
CA ARG A 9 12.11 16.36 -20.28
C ARG A 9 13.47 15.80 -20.75
N ASP A 10 14.39 15.56 -19.82
CA ASP A 10 15.76 15.11 -20.04
C ASP A 10 15.90 13.58 -19.96
N GLN A 11 14.80 12.83 -19.79
CA GLN A 11 14.84 11.37 -19.63
C GLN A 11 15.03 10.60 -20.95
N LEU A 12 14.98 11.29 -22.10
CA LEU A 12 15.20 10.73 -23.43
C LEU A 12 16.33 11.49 -24.14
N THR A 13 17.05 10.79 -25.02
CA THR A 13 18.04 11.47 -25.89
C THR A 13 17.37 11.98 -27.17
N GLU A 14 17.94 12.98 -27.84
CA GLU A 14 17.37 13.49 -29.10
C GLU A 14 17.36 12.44 -30.22
N ALA A 15 18.48 11.74 -30.38
CA ALA A 15 18.67 10.73 -31.40
C ALA A 15 19.38 9.48 -30.84
N PRO A 16 19.24 8.32 -31.51
CA PRO A 16 19.99 7.13 -31.13
C PRO A 16 21.49 7.34 -31.33
N LYS A 17 22.31 6.84 -30.39
CA LYS A 17 23.76 6.84 -30.54
C LYS A 17 24.16 5.96 -31.73
N ARG A 18 25.07 6.42 -32.58
CA ARG A 18 25.68 5.61 -33.65
C ARG A 18 26.49 4.47 -33.02
N ALA A 19 26.49 3.29 -33.64
CA ALA A 19 27.13 2.06 -33.14
C ALA A 19 28.54 2.23 -32.51
N PRO A 20 29.48 3.02 -33.08
CA PRO A 20 30.81 3.18 -32.47
C PRO A 20 30.84 4.04 -31.18
N ARG A 21 29.72 4.71 -30.81
CA ARG A 21 29.59 5.52 -29.58
C ARG A 21 28.79 4.80 -28.48
N ILE A 22 28.44 3.53 -28.68
CA ILE A 22 27.75 2.72 -27.67
C ILE A 22 28.82 2.17 -26.72
N GLU A 23 29.22 2.97 -25.74
CA GLU A 23 29.97 2.45 -24.61
C GLU A 23 29.09 1.46 -23.83
N ARG A 24 29.61 0.28 -23.51
CA ARG A 24 28.96 -0.72 -22.64
C ARG A 24 29.02 -0.31 -21.16
N THR A 25 28.71 0.94 -20.87
CA THR A 25 28.47 1.38 -19.49
C THR A 25 27.12 0.82 -19.03
N GLY A 26 27.00 0.47 -17.76
CA GLY A 26 25.76 -0.06 -17.17
C GLY A 26 24.53 0.85 -17.37
N TYR A 27 23.38 0.44 -16.85
CA TYR A 27 22.13 1.19 -17.00
C TYR A 27 22.30 2.67 -16.60
N SER A 28 21.93 3.60 -17.50
CA SER A 28 21.92 5.04 -17.19
C SER A 28 21.09 5.30 -15.93
N LYS A 29 21.57 6.17 -15.05
CA LYS A 29 20.87 6.51 -13.79
C LYS A 29 19.66 7.41 -14.04
N GLU A 30 19.72 8.23 -15.08
CA GLU A 30 18.74 9.28 -15.40
C GLU A 30 17.77 8.88 -16.52
N LEU A 31 18.27 8.29 -17.61
CA LEU A 31 17.43 7.99 -18.77
C LEU A 31 16.45 6.84 -18.50
N GLY A 32 15.27 6.94 -19.08
CA GLY A 32 14.19 5.94 -18.98
C GLY A 32 13.77 5.40 -20.33
N TRP A 33 13.19 4.20 -20.33
CA TRP A 33 12.50 3.62 -21.47
C TRP A 33 11.01 3.93 -21.42
N ILE A 34 10.44 4.26 -22.56
CA ILE A 34 9.00 4.41 -22.78
C ILE A 34 8.54 3.22 -23.60
N PHE A 35 7.37 2.69 -23.32
CA PHE A 35 6.76 1.72 -24.19
C PHE A 35 5.67 2.39 -25.02
N VAL A 36 5.58 2.01 -26.30
CA VAL A 36 4.48 2.36 -27.21
C VAL A 36 3.86 1.10 -27.80
N CYS A 37 2.56 1.12 -28.10
CA CYS A 37 1.88 -0.04 -28.69
C CYS A 37 0.62 0.36 -29.48
N GLN A 38 0.15 -0.55 -30.33
CA GLN A 38 -1.09 -0.40 -31.11
C GLN A 38 -2.18 -1.34 -30.60
N GLU A 39 -1.88 -2.63 -30.41
CA GLU A 39 -2.85 -3.69 -30.04
C GLU A 39 -2.45 -4.47 -28.79
N PHE A 40 -1.62 -3.89 -27.91
CA PHE A 40 -1.09 -4.49 -26.67
C PHE A 40 -0.26 -5.79 -26.81
N THR A 41 -0.22 -6.39 -28.01
CA THR A 41 0.46 -7.66 -28.31
C THR A 41 1.95 -7.51 -28.56
N GLN A 42 2.40 -6.36 -29.08
CA GLN A 42 3.80 -6.10 -29.40
C GLN A 42 4.24 -4.70 -28.91
N PRO A 43 4.55 -4.54 -27.62
CA PRO A 43 5.05 -3.27 -27.11
C PRO A 43 6.46 -3.01 -27.63
N ARG A 44 6.71 -1.79 -28.11
CA ARG A 44 8.03 -1.33 -28.54
C ARG A 44 8.61 -0.38 -27.52
N ALA A 45 9.83 -0.67 -27.05
CA ALA A 45 10.57 0.23 -26.18
C ALA A 45 11.28 1.33 -26.98
N ILE A 46 11.16 2.57 -26.51
CA ILE A 46 11.71 3.78 -27.10
C ILE A 46 12.48 4.55 -26.03
N ARG A 47 13.60 5.15 -26.43
CA ARG A 47 14.46 5.96 -25.53
C ARG A 47 14.93 7.27 -26.17
N THR A 48 14.37 7.62 -27.33
CA THR A 48 14.76 8.85 -28.03
C THR A 48 13.55 9.64 -28.48
N TYR A 49 13.65 10.97 -28.49
CA TYR A 49 12.60 11.85 -28.98
C TYR A 49 12.33 11.61 -30.46
N ARG A 50 13.36 11.47 -31.30
CA ARG A 50 13.18 11.14 -32.72
C ARG A 50 12.33 9.88 -32.94
N SER A 51 12.60 8.81 -32.19
CA SER A 51 11.82 7.57 -32.29
C SER A 51 10.41 7.72 -31.72
N LEU A 52 10.24 8.48 -30.63
CA LEU A 52 8.93 8.72 -30.01
C LEU A 52 8.02 9.52 -30.95
N PHE A 53 8.57 10.48 -31.67
CA PHE A 53 7.81 11.29 -32.61
C PHE A 53 7.43 10.52 -33.87
N GLY A 54 8.35 9.73 -34.43
CA GLY A 54 8.00 8.80 -35.52
C GLY A 54 7.04 7.70 -35.10
N ALA A 55 6.97 7.37 -33.80
CA ALA A 55 6.00 6.41 -33.28
C ALA A 55 4.56 6.95 -33.27
N LYS A 56 4.35 8.28 -33.29
CA LYS A 56 3.00 8.87 -33.24
C LYS A 56 2.11 8.50 -34.42
N GLU A 57 2.73 8.25 -35.58
CA GLU A 57 2.02 7.85 -36.81
C GLU A 57 1.55 6.39 -36.78
N LYS A 58 2.23 5.54 -35.99
CA LYS A 58 2.04 4.08 -36.02
C LYS A 58 1.37 3.52 -34.76
N TYR A 59 1.50 4.19 -33.62
CA TYR A 59 1.10 3.67 -32.33
C TYR A 59 0.09 4.60 -31.65
N THR A 60 -0.91 4.00 -31.01
CA THR A 60 -2.02 4.70 -30.35
C THR A 60 -1.90 4.75 -28.84
N TYR A 61 -1.05 3.92 -28.25
CA TYR A 61 -0.84 3.84 -26.80
C TYR A 61 0.61 4.06 -26.41
N PHE A 62 0.80 4.60 -25.20
CA PHE A 62 2.10 4.83 -24.61
C PHE A 62 2.07 4.75 -23.07
N THR A 63 3.25 4.73 -22.45
CA THR A 63 3.41 4.77 -20.99
C THR A 63 3.89 6.15 -20.52
N PRO A 64 3.10 6.90 -19.73
CA PRO A 64 3.48 8.23 -19.25
C PRO A 64 4.69 8.21 -18.31
N ASN A 65 4.82 7.12 -17.54
CA ASN A 65 5.94 6.86 -16.65
C ASN A 65 7.00 6.01 -17.37
N THR A 66 8.27 6.18 -16.98
CA THR A 66 9.40 5.50 -17.66
C THR A 66 9.94 4.33 -16.87
N PHE A 67 10.64 3.43 -17.55
CA PHE A 67 11.13 2.16 -17.03
C PHE A 67 12.66 2.07 -17.12
N TYR A 68 13.29 1.27 -16.26
CA TYR A 68 14.73 1.05 -16.35
C TYR A 68 15.13 -0.08 -17.29
N ARG A 69 14.16 -0.90 -17.69
CA ARG A 69 14.31 -2.01 -18.63
C ARG A 69 13.56 -1.72 -19.92
N ASN A 70 14.06 -2.24 -21.04
CA ASN A 70 13.44 -2.13 -22.36
C ASN A 70 12.61 -3.35 -22.76
N ASP A 71 12.66 -4.44 -21.98
CA ASP A 71 11.97 -5.70 -22.23
C ASP A 71 10.77 -5.93 -21.30
N GLN A 72 10.70 -5.19 -20.18
CA GLN A 72 9.71 -5.43 -19.12
C GLN A 72 8.93 -4.16 -18.78
N ARG A 73 7.61 -4.23 -18.90
CA ARG A 73 6.63 -3.21 -18.48
C ARG A 73 5.76 -3.75 -17.34
N HIS A 74 6.27 -3.69 -16.11
CA HIS A 74 5.50 -3.97 -14.90
C HIS A 74 5.89 -2.98 -13.80
N ALA A 75 5.12 -2.91 -12.71
CA ALA A 75 5.36 -1.94 -11.64
C ALA A 75 6.80 -1.98 -11.08
N GLY A 76 7.35 -3.18 -10.91
CA GLY A 76 8.74 -3.37 -10.45
C GLY A 76 9.83 -2.92 -11.43
N SER A 77 9.51 -2.67 -12.71
CA SER A 77 10.48 -2.16 -13.70
C SER A 77 10.40 -0.64 -13.91
N LEU A 78 9.50 0.05 -13.21
CA LEU A 78 9.38 1.51 -13.25
C LEU A 78 10.67 2.18 -12.77
N ARG A 79 11.02 3.28 -13.41
CA ARG A 79 12.18 4.12 -13.08
C ARG A 79 11.73 5.48 -12.57
N TRP A 80 10.94 6.20 -13.37
CA TRP A 80 10.44 7.53 -13.02
C TRP A 80 8.93 7.60 -13.16
N LEU A 81 8.30 8.14 -12.13
CA LEU A 81 6.94 8.65 -12.18
C LEU A 81 7.02 10.09 -12.70
N ASN A 82 6.40 10.33 -13.84
CA ASN A 82 6.38 11.64 -14.52
C ASN A 82 5.04 12.32 -14.43
N ALA A 83 3.96 11.56 -14.31
CA ALA A 83 2.61 12.08 -14.25
C ALA A 83 1.71 11.17 -13.42
N MET A 84 0.74 11.78 -12.75
CA MET A 84 -0.47 11.13 -12.28
C MET A 84 -1.49 11.11 -13.43
N VAL A 85 -2.08 9.96 -13.73
CA VAL A 85 -3.02 9.83 -14.86
C VAL A 85 -4.25 9.07 -14.43
N ILE A 86 -5.43 9.60 -14.76
CA ILE A 86 -6.73 9.04 -14.41
C ILE A 86 -7.50 8.77 -15.70
N ASP A 87 -8.09 7.57 -15.79
CA ASP A 87 -8.87 7.12 -16.94
C ASP A 87 -10.36 7.18 -16.61
N ILE A 88 -11.08 8.07 -17.27
CA ILE A 88 -12.52 8.23 -17.16
C ILE A 88 -13.18 7.54 -18.35
N ASP A 89 -13.76 6.36 -18.13
CA ASP A 89 -14.54 5.68 -19.16
C ASP A 89 -16.00 6.17 -19.15
N VAL A 90 -16.56 6.37 -20.34
CA VAL A 90 -17.93 6.85 -20.58
C VAL A 90 -18.91 5.71 -20.86
N LYS A 91 -18.43 4.46 -20.88
CA LYS A 91 -19.27 3.27 -21.06
C LYS A 91 -20.11 2.92 -19.83
N THR A 92 -19.79 3.49 -18.68
CA THR A 92 -20.60 3.36 -17.46
C THR A 92 -21.84 4.26 -17.58
N MET A 93 -23.02 3.79 -17.17
CA MET A 93 -24.28 4.58 -17.23
C MET A 93 -24.14 5.97 -16.58
N GLN A 94 -23.31 6.11 -15.54
CA GLN A 94 -23.06 7.36 -14.82
C GLN A 94 -22.20 8.37 -15.59
N ASN A 95 -21.46 7.94 -16.61
CA ASN A 95 -20.51 8.74 -17.37
C ASN A 95 -20.92 8.89 -18.85
N ALA A 96 -22.08 8.37 -19.23
CA ALA A 96 -22.60 8.46 -20.59
C ALA A 96 -22.86 9.92 -20.98
N GLY A 97 -22.31 10.36 -22.12
CA GLY A 97 -22.49 11.73 -22.62
C GLY A 97 -21.58 12.79 -21.99
N MET A 98 -20.61 12.39 -21.17
CA MET A 98 -19.68 13.31 -20.52
C MET A 98 -18.89 14.15 -21.52
N ILE A 99 -18.80 15.45 -21.24
CA ILE A 99 -18.02 16.41 -22.01
C ILE A 99 -16.84 16.96 -21.19
N PHE A 100 -15.92 17.64 -21.86
CA PHE A 100 -14.72 18.19 -21.21
C PHE A 100 -15.02 19.13 -20.02
N PRO A 101 -16.02 20.03 -20.08
CA PRO A 101 -16.44 20.82 -18.91
C PRO A 101 -16.78 19.97 -17.69
N ASP A 102 -17.54 18.88 -17.85
CA ASP A 102 -17.89 17.97 -16.74
C ASP A 102 -16.64 17.36 -16.09
N VAL A 103 -15.62 17.04 -16.90
CA VAL A 103 -14.33 16.54 -16.40
C VAL A 103 -13.64 17.60 -15.53
N MET A 104 -13.65 18.86 -15.96
CA MET A 104 -13.06 19.97 -15.20
C MET A 104 -13.85 20.29 -13.92
N ASP A 105 -15.17 20.19 -13.96
CA ASP A 105 -16.04 20.34 -12.80
C ASP A 105 -15.75 19.25 -11.77
N ARG A 106 -15.52 18.00 -12.21
CA ARG A 106 -15.10 16.89 -11.33
C ARG A 106 -13.73 17.12 -10.71
N VAL A 107 -12.75 17.62 -11.48
CA VAL A 107 -11.44 18.00 -10.92
C VAL A 107 -11.61 19.05 -9.82
N THR A 108 -12.39 20.09 -10.10
CA THR A 108 -12.63 21.18 -9.16
C THR A 108 -13.38 20.71 -7.91
N SER A 109 -14.41 19.88 -8.10
CA SER A 109 -15.24 19.32 -7.01
C SER A 109 -14.45 18.37 -6.11
N ALA A 110 -13.48 17.64 -6.67
CA ALA A 110 -12.55 16.81 -5.92
C ALA A 110 -11.46 17.62 -5.19
N GLY A 111 -11.44 18.95 -5.33
CA GLY A 111 -10.40 19.81 -4.76
C GLY A 111 -9.02 19.58 -5.36
N LEU A 112 -8.95 19.08 -6.59
CA LEU A 112 -7.69 18.79 -7.27
C LEU A 112 -7.21 20.03 -8.04
N PRO A 113 -5.88 20.19 -8.18
CA PRO A 113 -5.31 21.25 -9.02
C PRO A 113 -5.70 21.07 -10.49
N THR A 114 -5.58 22.14 -11.28
CA THR A 114 -5.81 22.09 -12.72
C THR A 114 -4.88 21.06 -13.39
N PRO A 115 -5.40 20.17 -14.26
CA PRO A 115 -4.59 19.18 -14.96
C PRO A 115 -3.64 19.82 -15.97
N SER A 116 -2.53 19.15 -16.26
CA SER A 116 -1.56 19.58 -17.28
C SER A 116 -2.03 19.25 -18.70
N LEU A 117 -2.78 18.16 -18.85
CA LEU A 117 -3.23 17.66 -20.15
C LEU A 117 -4.52 16.84 -19.99
N VAL A 118 -5.46 17.01 -20.91
CA VAL A 118 -6.61 16.10 -21.05
C VAL A 118 -6.67 15.56 -22.47
N VAL A 119 -6.77 14.24 -22.60
CA VAL A 119 -6.80 13.53 -23.88
C VAL A 119 -8.10 12.75 -23.99
N LYS A 120 -8.82 12.94 -25.10
CA LYS A 120 -10.04 12.18 -25.41
C LYS A 120 -9.69 10.78 -25.93
N THR A 121 -10.43 9.78 -25.47
CA THR A 121 -10.29 8.39 -25.92
C THR A 121 -11.29 8.08 -27.03
N PRO A 122 -11.03 7.08 -27.90
CA PRO A 122 -11.97 6.70 -28.96
C PRO A 122 -13.32 6.19 -28.47
N SER A 123 -13.41 5.70 -27.22
CA SER A 123 -14.70 5.33 -26.62
C SER A 123 -15.55 6.54 -26.22
N GLY A 124 -15.00 7.75 -26.32
CA GLY A 124 -15.63 9.00 -25.88
C GLY A 124 -15.20 9.45 -24.48
N GLY A 125 -14.37 8.66 -23.78
CA GLY A 125 -13.87 8.99 -22.45
C GLY A 125 -12.66 9.91 -22.45
N PHE A 126 -12.03 10.07 -21.27
CA PHE A 126 -10.96 11.03 -21.07
C PHE A 126 -9.83 10.47 -20.21
N HIS A 127 -8.60 10.71 -20.64
CA HIS A 127 -7.42 10.57 -19.80
C HIS A 127 -7.01 11.94 -19.28
N VAL A 128 -7.02 12.11 -17.97
CA VAL A 128 -6.64 13.35 -17.29
C VAL A 128 -5.24 13.17 -16.71
N TYR A 129 -4.34 14.10 -17.03
CA TYR A 129 -2.94 14.03 -16.63
C TYR A 129 -2.59 15.23 -15.75
N TRP A 130 -1.89 14.95 -14.66
CA TRP A 130 -1.13 15.93 -13.90
C TRP A 130 0.35 15.59 -14.00
N TYR A 131 1.10 16.43 -14.69
CA TYR A 131 2.54 16.27 -14.78
C TYR A 131 3.18 16.67 -13.45
N LEU A 132 4.11 15.85 -12.99
CA LEU A 132 4.82 16.15 -11.77
C LEU A 132 5.75 17.35 -11.98
N LYS A 133 5.85 18.25 -10.99
CA LYS A 133 6.83 19.34 -10.97
C LYS A 133 8.24 18.80 -11.13
N GLU A 134 8.54 17.70 -10.45
CA GLU A 134 9.78 16.94 -10.60
C GLU A 134 9.45 15.45 -10.75
N PRO A 135 10.08 14.73 -11.70
CA PRO A 135 9.94 13.29 -11.80
C PRO A 135 10.34 12.59 -10.49
N ARG A 136 9.50 11.69 -9.98
CA ARG A 136 9.79 10.95 -8.75
C ARG A 136 10.36 9.58 -9.05
N ARG A 137 11.41 9.20 -8.32
CA ARG A 137 12.01 7.87 -8.47
C ARG A 137 11.02 6.80 -8.01
N ALA A 138 10.77 5.81 -8.85
CA ALA A 138 9.78 4.77 -8.63
C ALA A 138 10.28 3.65 -7.70
N PHE A 139 10.57 3.97 -6.44
CA PHE A 139 10.81 2.94 -5.41
C PHE A 139 9.50 2.23 -5.06
N PRO A 140 9.52 0.95 -4.61
CA PRO A 140 8.30 0.19 -4.31
C PRO A 140 7.29 0.95 -3.44
N LYS A 141 7.74 1.56 -2.34
CA LYS A 141 6.89 2.35 -1.45
C LYS A 141 6.27 3.59 -2.11
N VAL A 142 7.01 4.23 -3.01
CA VAL A 142 6.53 5.41 -3.76
C VAL A 142 5.48 4.97 -4.78
N VAL A 143 5.69 3.84 -5.46
CA VAL A 143 4.72 3.25 -6.39
C VAL A 143 3.44 2.83 -5.65
N ASP A 144 3.57 2.24 -4.46
CA ASP A 144 2.41 1.89 -3.63
C ASP A 144 1.64 3.13 -3.17
N HIS A 145 2.35 4.21 -2.81
CA HIS A 145 1.72 5.47 -2.47
C HIS A 145 1.03 6.11 -3.68
N TYR A 146 1.69 6.15 -4.84
CA TYR A 146 1.09 6.61 -6.10
C TYR A 146 -0.22 5.86 -6.40
N LYS A 147 -0.23 4.53 -6.24
CA LYS A 147 -1.45 3.73 -6.47
C LYS A 147 -2.58 4.08 -5.50
N ARG A 148 -2.27 4.41 -4.24
CA ARG A 148 -3.27 4.85 -3.26
C ARG A 148 -3.86 6.20 -3.64
N VAL A 149 -3.01 7.18 -3.94
CA VAL A 149 -3.44 8.50 -4.43
C VAL A 149 -4.30 8.36 -5.68
N GLN A 150 -3.80 7.65 -6.70
CA GLN A 150 -4.48 7.47 -7.97
C GLN A 150 -5.86 6.83 -7.79
N ARG A 151 -5.98 5.85 -6.88
CA ARG A 151 -7.26 5.21 -6.55
C ARG A 151 -8.24 6.21 -5.96
N MET A 152 -7.82 6.97 -4.95
CA MET A 152 -8.71 7.95 -4.31
C MET A 152 -9.15 9.03 -5.29
N ILE A 153 -8.25 9.52 -6.15
CA ILE A 153 -8.63 10.45 -7.21
C ILE A 153 -9.64 9.81 -8.17
N ALA A 154 -9.42 8.55 -8.56
CA ALA A 154 -10.35 7.86 -9.45
C ALA A 154 -11.74 7.68 -8.81
N GLU A 155 -11.81 7.41 -7.51
CA GLU A 155 -13.06 7.32 -6.76
C GLU A 155 -13.77 8.69 -6.69
N GLU A 156 -13.08 9.75 -6.27
CA GLU A 156 -13.66 11.11 -6.17
C GLU A 156 -14.11 11.65 -7.54
N MET A 157 -13.43 11.27 -8.62
CA MET A 157 -13.78 11.70 -9.98
C MET A 157 -14.77 10.75 -10.69
N ASN A 158 -15.27 9.70 -10.04
CA ASN A 158 -16.10 8.64 -10.65
C ASN A 158 -15.46 8.09 -11.95
N ALA A 159 -14.16 7.83 -11.89
CA ALA A 159 -13.33 7.30 -12.97
C ALA A 159 -13.14 5.77 -12.84
N ASP A 160 -12.46 5.14 -13.79
CA ASP A 160 -12.21 3.70 -13.76
C ASP A 160 -11.16 3.31 -12.71
N VAL A 161 -11.62 2.84 -11.56
CA VAL A 161 -10.76 2.32 -10.47
C VAL A 161 -9.96 1.09 -10.91
N GLN A 162 -10.42 0.32 -11.91
CA GLN A 162 -9.66 -0.81 -12.46
C GLN A 162 -8.46 -0.37 -13.29
N ALA A 163 -8.39 0.89 -13.70
CA ALA A 163 -7.28 1.50 -14.43
C ALA A 163 -6.18 2.06 -13.51
N VAL A 164 -6.19 1.77 -12.21
CA VAL A 164 -5.13 2.17 -11.27
C VAL A 164 -3.82 1.41 -11.51
N GLY A 165 -2.71 2.13 -11.64
CA GLY A 165 -1.36 1.61 -11.81
C GLY A 165 -0.45 2.61 -12.54
N ALA A 166 0.77 2.80 -12.04
CA ALA A 166 1.75 3.70 -12.64
C ALA A 166 2.33 3.16 -13.96
N GLU A 167 2.28 1.85 -14.17
CA GLU A 167 2.83 1.16 -15.34
C GLU A 167 1.89 1.11 -16.54
N ARG A 168 0.66 1.63 -16.41
CA ARG A 168 -0.43 1.38 -17.36
C ARG A 168 -0.26 2.11 -18.69
N TRP A 169 -1.03 1.60 -19.66
CA TRP A 169 -1.12 2.16 -21.00
C TRP A 169 -2.15 3.27 -21.02
N PHE A 170 -1.80 4.36 -21.69
CA PHE A 170 -2.72 5.46 -21.96
C PHE A 170 -2.65 5.84 -23.43
N ARG A 171 -3.64 6.60 -23.90
CA ARG A 171 -3.70 7.12 -25.27
C ARG A 171 -2.58 8.10 -25.52
N LEU A 172 -1.83 7.85 -26.59
CA LEU A 172 -0.77 8.73 -27.03
C LEU A 172 -1.39 10.07 -27.47
N PRO A 173 -0.95 11.22 -26.90
CA PRO A 173 -1.50 12.52 -27.24
C PRO A 173 -1.17 12.93 -28.68
N THR A 174 -2.20 13.21 -29.46
CA THR A 174 -2.17 13.80 -30.82
C THR A 174 -2.84 15.16 -30.79
N GLU A 175 -2.68 15.93 -31.86
CA GLU A 175 -3.35 17.24 -31.96
C GLU A 175 -4.87 17.10 -32.03
N GLU A 176 -5.36 15.99 -32.61
CA GLU A 176 -6.79 15.68 -32.75
C GLU A 176 -7.45 15.24 -31.43
N ASN A 177 -6.74 14.50 -30.58
CA ASN A 177 -7.32 13.92 -29.36
C ASN A 177 -7.01 14.74 -28.10
N THR A 178 -6.13 15.75 -28.17
CA THR A 178 -5.81 16.61 -27.03
C THR A 178 -6.86 17.71 -26.91
N VAL A 179 -7.69 17.66 -25.87
CA VAL A 179 -8.79 18.62 -25.67
C VAL A 179 -8.41 19.76 -24.73
N PHE A 180 -7.41 19.58 -23.88
CA PHE A 180 -6.92 20.62 -22.97
C PHE A 180 -5.44 20.46 -22.70
N ARG A 181 -4.76 21.60 -22.52
CA ARG A 181 -3.35 21.70 -22.14
C ARG A 181 -3.16 22.91 -21.23
N SER A 182 -2.31 22.76 -20.23
CA SER A 182 -1.84 23.85 -19.38
C SER A 182 -0.36 23.65 -19.06
N GLU A 183 0.29 24.70 -18.57
CA GLU A 183 1.66 24.63 -18.05
C GLU A 183 1.70 24.19 -16.58
N GLU A 184 0.53 24.04 -15.95
CA GLU A 184 0.40 23.69 -14.55
C GLU A 184 1.00 22.32 -14.25
N ARG A 185 1.72 22.25 -13.14
CA ARG A 185 2.37 21.04 -12.65
C ARG A 185 2.14 20.90 -11.17
N VAL A 186 2.06 19.65 -10.73
CA VAL A 186 1.71 19.32 -9.33
C VAL A 186 2.90 18.61 -8.70
N SER A 187 3.23 18.93 -7.45
CA SER A 187 4.25 18.16 -6.75
C SER A 187 3.66 16.80 -6.34
N PHE A 188 4.49 15.76 -6.22
CA PHE A 188 3.99 14.48 -5.69
C PHE A 188 3.56 14.61 -4.22
N ASP A 189 4.17 15.55 -3.48
CA ASP A 189 3.84 15.77 -2.07
C ASP A 189 2.47 16.46 -1.95
N ASP A 190 2.13 17.38 -2.87
CA ASP A 190 0.81 18.03 -2.94
C ASP A 190 -0.31 16.99 -3.06
N PHE A 191 -0.06 15.91 -3.82
CA PHE A 191 -0.99 14.78 -3.91
C PHE A 191 -1.07 13.93 -2.63
N CYS A 192 0.04 13.80 -1.89
CA CYS A 192 0.06 13.10 -0.61
C CYS A 192 -0.71 13.89 0.45
N ASP A 193 -0.57 15.22 0.44
CA ASP A 193 -1.28 16.13 1.33
C ASP A 193 -2.78 16.10 1.03
N TRP A 194 -3.16 16.26 -0.25
CA TRP A 194 -4.55 16.09 -0.69
C TRP A 194 -5.17 14.76 -0.25
N LEU A 195 -4.43 13.64 -0.38
CA LEU A 195 -4.90 12.33 0.06
C LEU A 195 -5.15 12.29 1.58
N SER A 196 -4.29 12.93 2.36
CA SER A 196 -4.42 12.99 3.82
C SER A 196 -5.67 13.81 4.21
N GLU A 197 -5.89 14.95 3.55
CA GLU A 197 -7.09 15.79 3.74
C GLU A 197 -8.38 15.01 3.43
N GLN A 198 -8.41 14.25 2.33
CA GLN A 198 -9.59 13.43 2.00
C GLN A 198 -9.87 12.36 3.05
N GLN A 199 -8.84 11.73 3.60
CA GLN A 199 -9.01 10.69 4.63
C GLN A 199 -9.53 11.28 5.96
N GLU A 200 -9.09 12.47 6.33
CA GLU A 200 -9.61 13.20 7.50
C GLU A 200 -11.09 13.60 7.31
N ASN A 201 -11.45 14.11 6.13
CA ASN A 201 -12.83 14.45 5.80
C ASN A 201 -13.76 13.22 5.79
N GLN A 202 -13.27 12.07 5.35
CA GLN A 202 -14.04 10.82 5.37
C GLN A 202 -14.22 10.23 6.78
N SER A 203 -13.28 10.48 7.69
CA SER A 203 -13.35 10.01 9.09
C SER A 203 -14.26 10.86 9.99
N GLY A 204 -14.68 12.05 9.54
CA GLY A 204 -15.73 12.86 10.17
C GLY A 204 -17.18 12.37 9.93
N LYS A 205 -17.41 11.46 8.97
CA LYS A 205 -18.74 10.90 8.67
C LYS A 205 -18.98 9.59 9.43
N VAL A 206 -19.59 9.69 10.61
CA VAL A 206 -20.24 8.64 11.45
C VAL A 206 -19.68 7.22 11.27
N ASN A 207 -18.82 6.82 12.21
CA ASN A 207 -18.45 5.42 12.41
C ASN A 207 -19.63 4.67 13.05
N VAL A 208 -20.41 3.95 12.26
CA VAL A 208 -21.31 2.92 12.80
C VAL A 208 -20.45 1.68 13.04
N THR A 209 -20.08 1.47 14.30
CA THR A 209 -19.44 0.24 14.78
C THR A 209 -20.49 -0.88 14.82
N LEU A 210 -20.32 -1.90 13.99
CA LEU A 210 -21.12 -3.11 14.03
C LEU A 210 -20.24 -4.28 14.52
N GLY A 211 -20.68 -5.01 15.54
CA GLY A 211 -19.93 -6.16 16.07
C GLY A 211 -19.78 -7.28 15.02
N SER A 212 -18.78 -8.14 15.15
CA SER A 212 -18.50 -9.26 14.23
C SER A 212 -19.68 -10.22 14.03
N THR A 213 -20.56 -10.32 15.02
CA THR A 213 -21.80 -11.13 15.00
C THR A 213 -22.95 -10.51 14.20
N GLU A 214 -22.90 -9.23 13.88
CA GLU A 214 -24.00 -8.50 13.21
C GLU A 214 -23.75 -8.27 11.71
N LEU A 215 -22.60 -8.69 11.19
CA LEU A 215 -22.20 -8.46 9.80
C LEU A 215 -23.12 -9.13 8.78
N LEU A 216 -23.49 -10.40 8.99
CA LEU A 216 -24.41 -11.12 8.08
C LEU A 216 -25.84 -10.60 8.13
N SER A 217 -26.24 -9.97 9.24
CA SER A 217 -27.54 -9.32 9.40
C SER A 217 -27.57 -7.88 8.87
N HIS A 218 -26.45 -7.35 8.37
CA HIS A 218 -26.43 -5.99 7.84
C HIS A 218 -27.24 -5.89 6.53
N PRO A 219 -28.08 -4.85 6.32
CA PRO A 219 -28.92 -4.71 5.13
C PRO A 219 -28.16 -4.86 3.80
N ALA A 220 -26.94 -4.31 3.72
CA ALA A 220 -26.07 -4.46 2.54
C ALA A 220 -25.70 -5.92 2.24
N ILE A 221 -25.43 -6.74 3.28
CA ILE A 221 -25.11 -8.16 3.11
C ILE A 221 -26.37 -8.98 2.84
N ILE A 222 -27.50 -8.65 3.49
CA ILE A 222 -28.80 -9.28 3.22
C ILE A 222 -29.15 -9.12 1.74
N LYS A 223 -28.98 -7.92 1.17
CA LYS A 223 -29.21 -7.66 -0.26
C LYS A 223 -28.31 -8.52 -1.16
N LEU A 224 -27.05 -8.74 -0.78
CA LEU A 224 -26.19 -9.68 -1.51
C LEU A 224 -26.67 -11.13 -1.40
N LEU A 225 -27.22 -11.53 -0.25
CA LEU A 225 -27.75 -12.87 0.02
C LEU A 225 -29.09 -13.17 -0.69
N GLU A 226 -29.77 -12.16 -1.21
CA GLU A 226 -30.98 -12.30 -2.06
C GLU A 226 -30.64 -12.81 -3.46
N GLY A 227 -29.41 -12.59 -3.93
CA GLY A 227 -28.93 -12.99 -5.25
C GLY A 227 -28.42 -11.78 -6.06
N VAL A 228 -27.60 -12.04 -7.08
CA VAL A 228 -26.99 -10.99 -7.90
C VAL A 228 -27.02 -11.30 -9.39
N GLU A 229 -26.98 -10.25 -10.20
CA GLU A 229 -27.01 -10.35 -11.66
C GLU A 229 -25.74 -10.96 -12.27
N LYS A 230 -25.86 -11.36 -13.55
CA LYS A 230 -24.75 -11.91 -14.35
C LYS A 230 -23.60 -10.89 -14.44
N GLY A 231 -22.46 -11.23 -13.84
CA GLY A 231 -21.23 -10.42 -13.86
C GLY A 231 -20.73 -10.07 -12.46
N GLN A 232 -21.62 -10.06 -11.46
CA GLN A 232 -21.27 -9.74 -10.07
C GLN A 232 -21.08 -10.98 -9.18
N ARG A 233 -21.52 -12.14 -9.65
CA ARG A 233 -21.56 -13.42 -8.91
C ARG A 233 -20.21 -13.84 -8.33
N ASP A 234 -19.13 -13.76 -9.10
CA ASP A 234 -17.80 -14.22 -8.65
C ASP A 234 -17.24 -13.36 -7.51
N ASN A 235 -17.44 -12.05 -7.59
CA ASN A 235 -17.00 -11.09 -6.58
C ASN A 235 -17.89 -11.17 -5.34
N THR A 236 -19.20 -11.32 -5.54
CA THR A 236 -20.17 -11.50 -4.46
C THR A 236 -19.93 -12.79 -3.70
N CYS A 237 -19.70 -13.90 -4.40
CA CYS A 237 -19.38 -15.19 -3.77
C CYS A 237 -18.14 -15.11 -2.88
N TYR A 238 -17.08 -14.46 -3.35
CA TYR A 238 -15.87 -14.26 -2.54
C TYR A 238 -16.09 -13.33 -1.35
N THR A 239 -16.84 -12.25 -1.56
CA THR A 239 -17.16 -11.25 -0.52
C THR A 239 -18.03 -11.87 0.58
N LEU A 240 -19.06 -12.64 0.21
CA LEU A 240 -19.89 -13.38 1.16
C LEU A 240 -19.09 -14.46 1.90
N ALA A 241 -18.16 -15.16 1.24
CA ALA A 241 -17.28 -16.12 1.92
C ALA A 241 -16.41 -15.46 2.99
N LEU A 242 -15.88 -14.25 2.71
CA LEU A 242 -15.15 -13.46 3.71
C LEU A 242 -16.06 -12.95 4.82
N ALA A 243 -17.32 -12.58 4.52
CA ALA A 243 -18.30 -12.17 5.52
C ALA A 243 -18.65 -13.32 6.48
N CYS A 244 -18.90 -14.52 5.95
CA CYS A 244 -19.13 -15.72 6.76
C CYS A 244 -17.94 -16.04 7.67
N LYS A 245 -16.71 -15.99 7.13
CA LYS A 245 -15.48 -16.16 7.91
C LYS A 245 -15.38 -15.14 9.05
N ALA A 246 -15.63 -13.85 8.76
CA ALA A 246 -15.57 -12.78 9.75
C ALA A 246 -16.66 -12.91 10.84
N SER A 247 -17.80 -13.51 10.50
CA SER A 247 -18.88 -13.85 11.44
C SER A 247 -18.69 -15.21 12.13
N GLY A 248 -17.53 -15.86 11.97
CA GLY A 248 -17.18 -17.08 12.70
C GLY A 248 -17.70 -18.40 12.11
N TYR A 249 -18.16 -18.40 10.86
CA TYR A 249 -18.57 -19.63 10.17
C TYR A 249 -17.33 -20.42 9.75
N ASP A 250 -17.42 -21.75 9.86
CA ASP A 250 -16.41 -22.67 9.30
C ASP A 250 -16.55 -22.82 7.77
N GLU A 251 -15.58 -23.47 7.14
CA GLU A 251 -15.51 -23.65 5.69
C GLU A 251 -16.73 -24.40 5.14
N ASP A 252 -17.19 -25.45 5.83
CA ASP A 252 -18.30 -26.31 5.40
C ASP A 252 -19.67 -25.62 5.51
N LYS A 253 -19.92 -24.88 6.60
CA LYS A 253 -21.13 -24.05 6.75
C LYS A 253 -21.15 -22.92 5.73
N THR A 254 -20.00 -22.29 5.48
CA THR A 254 -19.88 -21.25 4.46
C THR A 254 -20.18 -21.80 3.08
N LEU A 255 -19.66 -22.99 2.76
CA LEU A 255 -19.91 -23.65 1.49
C LEU A 255 -21.40 -23.98 1.30
N SER A 256 -22.03 -24.53 2.34
CA SER A 256 -23.46 -24.87 2.33
C SER A 256 -24.34 -23.63 2.10
N LEU A 257 -24.04 -22.53 2.80
CA LEU A 257 -24.74 -21.26 2.63
C LEU A 257 -24.58 -20.69 1.20
N LEU A 258 -23.37 -20.74 0.65
CA LEU A 258 -23.10 -20.23 -0.69
C LEU A 258 -23.71 -21.10 -1.80
N TYR A 259 -23.94 -22.39 -1.56
CA TYR A 259 -24.71 -23.24 -2.47
C TYR A 259 -26.18 -22.81 -2.52
N SER A 260 -26.83 -22.65 -1.38
CA SER A 260 -28.21 -22.14 -1.32
C SER A 260 -28.34 -20.73 -1.88
N TRP A 261 -27.35 -19.86 -1.65
CA TRP A 261 -27.30 -18.53 -2.27
C TRP A 261 -27.20 -18.61 -3.80
N ASN A 262 -26.39 -19.54 -4.33
CA ASN A 262 -26.17 -19.65 -5.77
C ASN A 262 -27.39 -20.12 -6.56
N GLU A 263 -28.33 -20.82 -5.92
CA GLU A 263 -29.62 -21.19 -6.49
C GLU A 263 -30.50 -19.97 -6.81
N LYS A 264 -30.28 -18.85 -6.10
CA LYS A 264 -30.99 -17.59 -6.33
C LYS A 264 -30.41 -16.77 -7.49
N ASN A 265 -29.23 -17.14 -8.00
CA ASN A 265 -28.56 -16.43 -9.08
C ASN A 265 -28.98 -16.96 -10.45
N SER A 266 -29.30 -16.05 -11.39
CA SER A 266 -29.58 -16.40 -12.78
C SER A 266 -28.61 -15.67 -13.74
N PRO A 267 -27.69 -16.39 -14.44
CA PRO A 267 -27.41 -17.83 -14.32
C PRO A 267 -26.67 -18.17 -13.01
N SER A 268 -26.65 -19.44 -12.63
CA SER A 268 -25.90 -19.91 -11.45
C SER A 268 -24.40 -20.11 -11.75
N LEU A 269 -23.55 -20.01 -10.72
CA LEU A 269 -22.14 -20.39 -10.79
C LEU A 269 -22.00 -21.92 -10.76
N ARG A 270 -20.91 -22.44 -11.33
CA ARG A 270 -20.59 -23.86 -11.19
C ARG A 270 -20.17 -24.14 -9.75
N GLN A 271 -20.60 -25.28 -9.22
CA GLN A 271 -20.30 -25.67 -7.83
C GLN A 271 -18.79 -25.73 -7.52
N ILE A 272 -17.97 -26.05 -8.52
CA ILE A 272 -16.50 -26.08 -8.38
C ILE A 272 -15.90 -24.68 -8.20
N ASP A 273 -16.50 -23.65 -8.81
CA ASP A 273 -16.01 -22.27 -8.73
C ASP A 273 -16.31 -21.70 -7.33
N ILE A 274 -17.47 -22.04 -6.75
CA ILE A 274 -17.81 -21.69 -5.36
C ILE A 274 -16.81 -22.33 -4.39
N LYS A 275 -16.54 -23.63 -4.51
CA LYS A 275 -15.53 -24.32 -3.66
C LYS A 275 -14.17 -23.63 -3.71
N ARG A 276 -13.74 -23.18 -4.90
CA ARG A 276 -12.46 -22.45 -5.06
C ARG A 276 -12.49 -21.09 -4.36
N LYS A 277 -13.61 -20.36 -4.41
CA LYS A 277 -13.75 -19.06 -3.74
C LYS A 277 -13.73 -19.20 -2.22
N VAL A 278 -14.44 -20.19 -1.68
CA VAL A 278 -14.43 -20.47 -0.24
C VAL A 278 -13.01 -20.83 0.21
N LYS A 279 -12.34 -21.77 -0.46
CA LYS A 279 -10.93 -22.10 -0.17
C LYS A 279 -10.00 -20.87 -0.22
N SER A 280 -10.21 -19.98 -1.18
CA SER A 280 -9.45 -18.73 -1.31
C SER A 280 -9.72 -17.73 -0.15
N ALA A 281 -10.89 -17.77 0.48
CA ALA A 281 -11.22 -16.92 1.63
C ALA A 281 -10.65 -17.48 2.94
N PHE A 282 -10.57 -18.80 3.07
CA PHE A 282 -10.08 -19.50 4.27
C PHE A 282 -8.59 -19.84 4.27
N LYS A 283 -7.88 -19.67 3.14
CA LYS A 283 -6.42 -19.87 3.09
C LYS A 283 -5.67 -18.98 4.08
N GLN A 284 -4.50 -19.46 4.52
CA GLN A 284 -3.56 -18.69 5.33
C GLN A 284 -3.13 -17.40 4.59
N GLY A 285 -3.21 -16.24 5.27
CA GLY A 285 -2.91 -14.94 4.68
C GLY A 285 -4.05 -14.29 3.87
N ALA A 286 -5.23 -14.92 3.79
CA ALA A 286 -6.42 -14.25 3.26
C ALA A 286 -6.93 -13.15 4.21
N PRO A 287 -7.66 -12.14 3.70
CA PRO A 287 -8.24 -11.09 4.53
C PRO A 287 -9.07 -11.66 5.69
N ALA A 288 -9.06 -10.96 6.82
CA ALA A 288 -9.83 -11.34 8.01
C ALA A 288 -11.35 -11.22 7.79
N GLY A 289 -11.77 -10.34 6.87
CA GLY A 289 -13.16 -10.18 6.49
C GLY A 289 -13.33 -9.41 5.18
N PRO A 290 -14.58 -9.12 4.80
CA PRO A 290 -14.89 -8.54 3.51
C PRO A 290 -14.49 -7.07 3.46
N SER A 291 -14.10 -6.61 2.27
CA SER A 291 -13.82 -5.20 2.04
C SER A 291 -15.12 -4.40 2.02
N SER A 292 -15.16 -3.32 2.78
CA SER A 292 -16.30 -2.38 2.80
C SER A 292 -16.64 -1.86 1.40
N TYR A 293 -15.60 -1.56 0.61
CA TYR A 293 -15.70 -1.17 -0.79
C TYR A 293 -16.48 -2.17 -1.65
N TRP A 294 -16.14 -3.47 -1.56
CA TRP A 294 -16.79 -4.49 -2.37
C TRP A 294 -18.25 -4.70 -1.97
N ILE A 295 -18.56 -4.61 -0.68
CA ILE A 295 -19.95 -4.69 -0.20
C ILE A 295 -20.74 -3.49 -0.72
N ALA A 296 -20.20 -2.28 -0.64
CA ALA A 296 -20.88 -1.08 -1.13
C ALA A 296 -21.16 -1.14 -2.64
N ILE A 297 -20.16 -1.53 -3.45
CA ILE A 297 -20.32 -1.65 -4.90
C ILE A 297 -21.33 -2.71 -5.30
N LEU A 298 -21.25 -3.91 -4.69
CA LEU A 298 -22.09 -5.04 -5.09
C LEU A 298 -23.53 -4.89 -4.59
N SER A 299 -23.71 -4.30 -3.41
CA SER A 299 -25.06 -4.09 -2.85
C SER A 299 -25.69 -2.78 -3.33
N GLY A 300 -24.89 -1.79 -3.77
CA GLY A 300 -25.38 -0.43 -4.02
C GLY A 300 -25.87 0.27 -2.75
N VAL A 301 -25.47 -0.20 -1.56
CA VAL A 301 -25.81 0.37 -0.26
C VAL A 301 -24.51 0.82 0.39
N ASP A 302 -24.48 2.06 0.87
CA ASP A 302 -23.32 2.57 1.62
C ASP A 302 -23.02 1.66 2.81
N PHE A 303 -21.79 1.16 2.85
CA PHE A 303 -21.37 0.19 3.84
C PHE A 303 -19.99 0.56 4.38
N LYS A 304 -19.94 0.93 5.66
CA LYS A 304 -18.68 1.20 6.38
C LYS A 304 -18.45 0.08 7.38
N TYR A 305 -17.35 -0.63 7.18
CA TYR A 305 -16.94 -1.74 8.04
C TYR A 305 -15.44 -1.72 8.22
N GLN A 306 -15.02 -1.77 9.47
CA GLN A 306 -13.62 -1.89 9.83
C GLN A 306 -13.51 -3.01 10.87
N LEU A 307 -12.93 -4.13 10.45
CA LEU A 307 -12.51 -5.18 11.37
C LEU A 307 -11.42 -4.61 12.24
N PHE A 308 -11.71 -4.42 13.53
CA PHE A 308 -10.71 -4.06 14.50
C PHE A 308 -9.87 -5.32 14.77
N GLU A 309 -8.74 -5.45 14.08
CA GLU A 309 -7.68 -6.35 14.53
C GLU A 309 -7.20 -5.82 15.88
N GLY A 310 -7.26 -6.66 16.92
CA GLY A 310 -6.79 -6.27 18.26
C GLY A 310 -5.39 -5.68 18.18
N ALA A 311 -5.11 -4.68 19.03
CA ALA A 311 -3.80 -4.04 19.06
C ALA A 311 -2.72 -5.12 19.21
N LYS A 312 -1.80 -5.21 18.23
CA LYS A 312 -0.70 -6.18 18.27
C LYS A 312 0.00 -6.12 19.63
N PRO A 313 0.36 -7.23 20.28
CA PRO A 313 1.14 -7.20 21.51
C PRO A 313 2.40 -6.35 21.35
N ARG A 314 2.85 -5.67 22.41
CA ARG A 314 3.99 -4.74 22.36
C ARG A 314 5.25 -5.43 21.83
N GLU A 315 5.41 -6.71 22.12
CA GLU A 315 6.51 -7.59 21.76
C GLU A 315 6.61 -7.85 20.25
N GLU A 316 5.48 -7.80 19.54
CA GLU A 316 5.40 -8.05 18.10
C GLU A 316 5.55 -6.75 17.28
N ARG A 317 5.52 -5.59 17.93
CA ARG A 317 5.63 -4.29 17.26
C ARG A 317 7.09 -3.97 16.95
N LYS A 318 7.33 -3.47 15.74
CA LYS A 318 8.66 -2.99 15.32
C LYS A 318 9.09 -1.72 16.09
N ASN A 319 8.12 -0.88 16.45
CA ASN A 319 8.33 0.39 17.14
C ASN A 319 7.35 0.49 18.31
N SER A 320 7.83 0.85 19.49
CA SER A 320 7.00 1.13 20.66
C SER A 320 6.51 2.58 20.66
N HIS A 321 5.39 2.85 21.31
CA HIS A 321 4.83 4.19 21.41
C HIS A 321 5.66 5.08 22.35
N LEU A 322 5.59 6.40 22.15
CA LEU A 322 6.38 7.36 22.95
C LEU A 322 6.03 7.33 24.44
N ASN A 323 4.74 7.13 24.76
CA ASN A 323 4.27 7.02 26.14
C ASN A 323 4.80 5.75 26.84
N GLU A 324 4.96 4.66 26.10
CA GLU A 324 5.56 3.42 26.64
C GLU A 324 7.04 3.65 26.98
N TRP A 325 7.79 4.35 26.12
CA TRP A 325 9.18 4.73 26.40
C TRP A 325 9.33 5.73 27.55
N ARG A 326 8.34 6.60 27.73
CA ARG A 326 8.26 7.51 28.88
C ARG A 326 8.19 6.72 30.19
N ASP A 327 7.29 5.75 30.26
CA ASP A 327 7.11 4.92 31.46
C ASP A 327 8.36 4.08 31.76
N ASP A 328 9.01 3.53 30.72
CA ASP A 328 10.25 2.78 30.88
C ASP A 328 11.40 3.68 31.39
N LEU A 329 11.53 4.90 30.87
CA LEU A 329 12.55 5.85 31.32
C LEU A 329 12.34 6.28 32.77
N LEU A 330 11.09 6.57 33.16
CA LEU A 330 10.76 6.92 34.54
C LEU A 330 10.97 5.74 35.49
N SER A 331 10.71 4.52 35.04
CA SER A 331 10.97 3.30 35.81
C SER A 331 12.47 3.09 35.99
N ALA A 332 13.27 3.23 34.91
CA ALA A 332 14.72 3.14 34.98
C ALA A 332 15.33 4.20 35.92
N LEU A 333 14.81 5.43 35.90
CA LEU A 333 15.22 6.48 36.83
C LEU A 333 14.88 6.11 38.29
N ARG A 334 13.68 5.58 38.55
CA ARG A 334 13.23 5.17 39.90
C ARG A 334 14.04 4.00 40.45
N GLU A 335 14.33 2.98 39.63
CA GLU A 335 15.17 1.84 40.03
C GLU A 335 16.61 2.25 40.35
N ASN A 336 17.11 3.31 39.72
CA ASN A 336 18.44 3.87 39.98
C ASN A 336 18.42 5.02 41.01
N GLY A 337 17.45 5.04 41.93
CA GLY A 337 17.44 6.02 43.04
C GLY A 337 17.08 7.45 42.63
N GLY A 338 16.40 7.63 41.49
CA GLY A 338 15.91 8.92 41.01
C GLY A 338 16.90 9.71 40.14
N SER A 339 18.10 9.19 39.89
CA SER A 339 19.13 9.83 39.08
C SER A 339 19.96 8.82 38.29
N ILE A 340 20.21 9.10 37.02
CA ILE A 340 21.15 8.34 36.18
C ILE A 340 22.18 9.28 35.56
N CYS A 341 23.45 8.89 35.58
CA CYS A 341 24.55 9.68 35.03
C CYS A 341 25.43 8.82 34.13
N GLY A 342 25.65 9.26 32.89
CA GLY A 342 26.56 8.60 31.98
C GLY A 342 26.53 9.15 30.55
N PRO A 343 27.32 8.56 29.64
CA PRO A 343 27.18 8.78 28.22
C PRO A 343 25.77 8.40 27.76
N GLN A 344 25.18 9.18 26.85
CA GLN A 344 23.79 8.94 26.40
C GLN A 344 23.57 7.54 25.79
N ARG A 345 24.62 6.93 25.21
CA ARG A 345 24.56 5.55 24.71
C ARG A 345 24.42 4.52 25.82
N GLU A 346 24.95 4.77 27.00
CA GLU A 346 24.82 3.89 28.17
C GLU A 346 23.46 4.08 28.83
N LEU A 347 22.97 5.32 28.91
CA LEU A 347 21.63 5.62 29.41
C LEU A 347 20.54 4.91 28.59
N ILE A 348 20.71 4.85 27.27
CA ILE A 348 19.83 4.07 26.37
C ILE A 348 19.85 2.57 26.72
N LYS A 349 21.00 2.00 27.08
CA LYS A 349 21.09 0.60 27.49
C LYS A 349 20.37 0.34 28.81
N LEU A 350 20.45 1.28 29.76
CA LEU A 350 19.74 1.19 31.05
C LEU A 350 18.23 1.21 30.84
N VAL A 351 17.70 2.13 30.03
CA VAL A 351 16.26 2.18 29.71
C VAL A 351 15.81 0.91 28.97
N HIS A 352 16.67 0.38 28.10
CA HIS A 352 16.39 -0.88 27.40
C HIS A 352 16.35 -2.09 28.34
N ALA A 353 17.16 -2.11 29.41
CA ALA A 353 17.18 -3.22 30.36
C ALA A 353 15.87 -3.32 31.16
N VAL A 354 15.18 -2.20 31.36
CA VAL A 354 13.91 -2.12 32.10
C VAL A 354 12.69 -2.34 31.20
N SER A 355 12.81 -2.08 29.90
CA SER A 355 11.73 -2.23 28.92
C SER A 355 11.32 -3.70 28.73
N LYS A 356 10.10 -4.05 29.17
CA LYS A 356 9.46 -5.33 28.87
C LYS A 356 8.98 -5.36 27.41
N GLY A 357 9.73 -6.04 26.54
CA GLY A 357 9.26 -6.47 25.22
C GLY A 357 9.67 -5.63 24.01
N SER A 358 10.32 -4.47 24.16
CA SER A 358 10.67 -3.63 23.00
C SER A 358 12.10 -3.84 22.47
N ARG A 359 12.24 -3.93 21.14
CA ARG A 359 13.55 -3.86 20.46
C ARG A 359 14.02 -2.39 20.41
N HIS A 360 15.22 -2.15 20.95
CA HIS A 360 16.09 -0.97 20.78
C HIS A 360 15.41 0.40 20.58
N ILE A 361 15.44 1.25 21.61
CA ILE A 361 15.12 2.67 21.48
C ILE A 361 16.18 3.39 20.63
N SER A 362 15.73 4.09 19.58
CA SER A 362 16.62 4.90 18.75
C SER A 362 17.14 6.13 19.51
N TYR A 363 18.37 6.56 19.20
CA TYR A 363 18.96 7.76 19.81
C TYR A 363 18.11 9.02 19.60
N THR A 364 17.50 9.16 18.42
CA THR A 364 16.59 10.27 18.09
C THR A 364 15.33 10.26 18.94
N THR A 365 14.74 9.09 19.17
CA THR A 365 13.55 8.94 20.04
C THR A 365 13.90 9.26 21.48
N PHE A 366 15.04 8.76 21.97
CA PHE A 366 15.53 9.07 23.33
C PHE A 366 15.76 10.56 23.52
N LYS A 367 16.38 11.26 22.57
CA LYS A 367 16.60 12.71 22.66
C LYS A 367 15.29 13.49 22.73
N ARG A 368 14.32 13.18 21.86
CA ARG A 368 12.98 13.79 21.85
C ARG A 368 12.23 13.55 23.16
N LEU A 369 12.32 12.34 23.70
CA LEU A 369 11.69 11.97 24.97
C LEU A 369 12.25 12.81 26.13
N ILE A 370 13.57 13.00 26.17
CA ILE A 370 14.22 13.83 27.19
C ILE A 370 13.84 15.30 27.05
N GLU A 371 13.83 15.85 25.84
CA GLU A 371 13.43 17.24 25.59
C GLU A 371 11.99 17.48 26.08
N MET A 372 11.06 16.60 25.70
CA MET A 372 9.66 16.66 26.13
C MET A 372 9.50 16.59 27.65
N LEU A 373 10.19 15.66 28.32
CA LEU A 373 10.07 15.51 29.79
C LEU A 373 10.73 16.65 30.57
N VAL A 374 11.72 17.33 29.97
CA VAL A 374 12.30 18.56 30.53
C VAL A 374 11.34 19.74 30.36
N GLU A 375 10.69 19.88 29.20
CA GLU A 375 9.66 20.89 28.94
C GLU A 375 8.46 20.74 29.89
N GLU A 376 8.03 19.51 30.15
CA GLU A 376 6.96 19.20 31.10
C GLU A 376 7.39 19.32 32.58
N GLY A 377 8.68 19.58 32.85
CA GLY A 377 9.20 19.74 34.21
C GLY A 377 9.28 18.46 35.04
N VAL A 378 9.14 17.29 34.41
CA VAL A 378 9.15 15.96 35.08
C VAL A 378 10.58 15.53 35.41
N ILE A 379 11.54 15.85 34.54
CA ILE A 379 12.96 15.53 34.73
C ILE A 379 13.83 16.77 34.57
N ARG A 380 14.98 16.77 35.23
CA ARG A 380 16.06 17.75 35.06
C ARG A 380 17.22 17.10 34.33
N LYS A 381 17.73 17.78 33.31
CA LYS A 381 18.90 17.35 32.53
C LYS A 381 20.08 18.27 32.82
N ARG A 382 21.22 17.70 33.19
CA ARG A 382 22.53 18.37 33.26
C ARG A 382 23.53 17.68 32.34
N VAL A 383 24.41 18.45 31.71
CA VAL A 383 25.46 17.91 30.82
C VAL A 383 26.79 18.49 31.24
N ASP A 384 27.70 17.62 31.67
CA ASP A 384 29.04 17.98 32.10
C ASP A 384 30.07 17.56 31.04
N GLY A 385 30.92 18.50 30.62
CA GLY A 385 31.97 18.30 29.63
C GLY A 385 31.60 18.64 28.17
N ARG A 386 32.56 18.46 27.25
CA ARG A 386 32.41 18.72 25.80
C ARG A 386 32.91 17.52 24.98
N GLY A 387 32.28 17.26 23.83
CA GLY A 387 32.71 16.22 22.89
C GLY A 387 32.35 14.78 23.32
N ARG A 388 33.19 13.81 22.95
CA ARG A 388 32.93 12.36 23.16
C ARG A 388 32.91 11.91 24.62
N GLY A 389 33.46 12.72 25.53
CA GLY A 389 33.47 12.45 26.98
C GLY A 389 32.35 13.12 27.76
N ALA A 390 31.38 13.76 27.11
CA ALA A 390 30.30 14.45 27.80
C ALA A 390 29.41 13.46 28.58
N ARG A 391 29.20 13.74 29.86
CA ARG A 391 28.32 12.97 30.75
C ARG A 391 26.98 13.69 30.86
N THR A 392 25.89 12.97 30.61
CA THR A 392 24.53 13.49 30.81
C THR A 392 23.99 12.91 32.10
N THR A 393 23.57 13.79 33.00
CA THR A 393 22.88 13.47 34.25
C THR A 393 21.40 13.78 34.08
N ILE A 394 20.54 12.81 34.35
CA ILE A 394 19.09 12.95 34.29
C ILE A 394 18.54 12.62 35.68
N GLU A 395 17.78 13.55 36.24
CA GLU A 395 17.21 13.45 37.59
C GLU A 395 15.70 13.64 37.52
N ILE A 396 14.93 12.85 38.28
CA ILE A 396 13.49 13.10 38.45
C ILE A 396 13.32 14.34 39.34
N VAL A 397 12.50 15.29 38.91
CA VAL A 397 12.13 16.43 39.76
C VAL A 397 11.00 15.97 40.69
N GLN A 398 11.27 15.87 42.00
CA GLN A 398 10.20 15.65 42.98
C GLN A 398 9.33 16.91 43.07
N GLN A 399 8.20 16.91 42.36
CA GLN A 399 7.09 17.82 42.67
C GLN A 399 6.01 17.06 43.43
N ALA A 400 5.75 17.51 44.66
CA ALA A 400 4.58 17.18 45.43
C ALA A 400 3.33 17.74 44.74
N LYS A 401 2.59 16.89 44.00
CA LYS A 401 1.13 16.85 43.86
C LYS A 401 0.74 15.80 42.83
N VAL A 402 0.12 14.74 43.31
CA VAL A 402 -0.43 13.64 42.54
C VAL A 402 -1.63 14.16 41.73
N PHE A 403 -1.57 14.07 40.40
CA PHE A 403 -2.78 13.95 39.57
C PHE A 403 -2.96 12.48 39.22
N PRO A 404 -4.10 11.84 39.56
CA PRO A 404 -4.33 10.45 39.20
C PRO A 404 -4.55 10.37 37.69
N PHE A 405 -3.59 9.77 36.98
CA PHE A 405 -3.83 9.34 35.61
C PHE A 405 -4.76 8.12 35.67
N VAL A 406 -5.91 8.22 35.02
CA VAL A 406 -6.87 7.12 34.88
C VAL A 406 -6.15 5.98 34.14
N ARG A 407 -5.85 4.88 34.85
CA ARG A 407 -5.39 3.64 34.23
C ARG A 407 -6.52 3.13 33.33
N LYS A 408 -6.33 3.15 32.01
CA LYS A 408 -7.08 2.24 31.16
C LYS A 408 -6.65 0.83 31.54
N THR A 409 -7.61 0.03 31.96
CA THR A 409 -7.45 -1.39 32.27
C THR A 409 -6.80 -2.11 31.09
N ASP A 410 -5.69 -2.80 31.35
CA ASP A 410 -5.08 -3.73 30.39
C ASP A 410 -6.11 -4.80 30.03
N VAL A 411 -6.55 -4.80 28.77
CA VAL A 411 -7.33 -5.89 28.21
C VAL A 411 -6.34 -6.99 27.85
N ASN A 412 -6.25 -7.98 28.73
CA ASN A 412 -5.40 -9.14 28.57
C ASN A 412 -6.06 -10.10 27.58
N ASN A 413 -5.62 -10.09 26.31
CA ASN A 413 -6.03 -11.09 25.33
C ASN A 413 -4.97 -12.20 25.28
N GLY A 414 -5.40 -13.42 25.62
CA GLY A 414 -4.55 -14.61 25.74
C GLY A 414 -3.84 -15.04 24.44
N PRO A 415 -2.91 -16.01 24.55
CA PRO A 415 -1.95 -16.31 23.50
C PRO A 415 -2.58 -17.16 22.41
N ASN A 416 -2.38 -16.80 21.14
CA ASN A 416 -2.53 -17.72 20.02
C ASN A 416 -1.31 -17.60 19.09
N SER A 417 -0.50 -18.65 19.13
CA SER A 417 0.76 -18.83 18.43
C SER A 417 0.54 -19.43 17.04
N TYR A 418 0.85 -18.71 15.96
CA TYR A 418 1.29 -19.32 14.69
C TYR A 418 1.99 -18.27 13.83
N THR A 419 3.29 -17.99 14.07
CA THR A 419 4.15 -17.51 12.99
C THR A 419 5.60 -17.95 13.22
N PHE A 420 6.09 -18.78 12.30
CA PHE A 420 7.49 -19.15 12.15
C PHE A 420 8.34 -17.89 11.91
N ILE A 421 9.45 -17.79 12.65
CA ILE A 421 10.50 -16.80 12.45
C ILE A 421 11.43 -17.35 11.37
N ASP A 422 11.39 -16.78 10.17
CA ASP A 422 12.43 -16.99 9.16
C ASP A 422 13.42 -15.82 9.24
N THR A 423 14.67 -16.13 9.58
CA THR A 423 15.77 -15.16 9.73
C THR A 423 16.80 -15.43 8.66
N VAL A 424 16.64 -14.78 7.51
CA VAL A 424 17.74 -14.70 6.52
C VAL A 424 18.59 -13.49 6.88
N VAL A 425 19.65 -13.74 7.65
CA VAL A 425 20.78 -12.81 7.81
C VAL A 425 21.86 -13.22 6.80
N GLY A 426 22.23 -12.28 5.93
CA GLY A 426 23.32 -12.44 4.98
C GLY A 426 24.67 -12.63 5.69
N GLY A 427 25.49 -13.47 5.07
CA GLY A 427 26.72 -14.05 5.62
C GLY A 427 27.75 -13.09 6.21
N SER A 428 28.44 -13.61 7.22
CA SER A 428 29.85 -13.35 7.45
C SER A 428 30.50 -14.62 8.00
N SER A 429 31.58 -15.01 7.37
CA SER A 429 32.37 -16.24 7.53
C SER A 429 32.86 -16.48 8.96
N GLY A 430 32.81 -17.74 9.41
CA GLY A 430 33.42 -18.19 10.65
C GLY A 430 33.29 -19.70 10.86
N VAL A 431 34.36 -20.42 10.50
CA VAL A 431 34.83 -21.76 10.95
C VAL A 431 33.80 -22.70 11.60
N VAL A 432 33.52 -23.81 10.92
CA VAL A 432 32.76 -24.96 11.41
C VAL A 432 33.65 -25.82 12.31
N SER A 433 33.24 -26.07 13.55
CA SER A 433 33.71 -27.19 14.36
C SER A 433 32.60 -28.23 14.46
N GLU A 434 32.90 -29.44 14.01
CA GLU A 434 32.04 -30.64 14.06
C GLU A 434 31.64 -30.99 15.49
N ILE A 435 30.33 -31.17 15.72
CA ILE A 435 29.84 -32.04 16.78
C ILE A 435 28.71 -32.89 16.20
N SER A 436 29.04 -34.15 15.92
CA SER A 436 28.13 -35.27 15.69
C SER A 436 27.30 -35.55 16.94
N LEU A 437 26.02 -35.92 16.80
CA LEU A 437 25.33 -36.95 17.60
C LEU A 437 23.93 -37.26 16.97
N PRO A 438 23.33 -38.45 17.23
CA PRO A 438 22.64 -39.26 16.23
C PRO A 438 21.10 -39.17 16.23
N VAL A 439 20.52 -39.55 15.09
CA VAL A 439 19.09 -39.74 14.84
C VAL A 439 18.67 -41.18 15.22
N PRO A 440 17.56 -41.39 15.94
CA PRO A 440 16.88 -42.68 15.97
C PRO A 440 15.82 -42.76 14.86
N ALA A 441 15.94 -43.81 14.05
CA ALA A 441 14.96 -44.22 13.07
C ALA A 441 13.76 -44.91 13.73
N SER A 442 12.54 -44.64 13.27
CA SER A 442 11.51 -45.67 13.05
C SER A 442 10.23 -45.08 12.46
N TYR A 443 9.57 -45.92 11.65
CA TYR A 443 8.23 -45.79 11.07
C TYR A 443 8.07 -45.02 9.75
N LEU A 444 8.44 -45.70 8.65
CA LEU A 444 7.68 -45.61 7.40
C LEU A 444 7.48 -47.03 6.83
N LEU A 445 6.30 -47.58 7.07
CA LEU A 445 5.76 -48.72 6.32
C LEU A 445 4.92 -48.17 5.17
N SER A 446 5.35 -48.59 3.97
CA SER A 446 4.60 -48.89 2.75
C SER A 446 3.46 -47.95 2.29
N TRP A 447 3.52 -47.58 1.01
CA TRP A 447 2.69 -48.14 -0.06
C TRP A 447 2.77 -47.22 -1.29
N ARG A 448 3.50 -47.64 -2.33
CA ARG A 448 2.97 -47.93 -3.68
C ARG A 448 4.09 -48.08 -4.70
N ARG A 449 4.15 -49.30 -5.25
CA ARG A 449 4.74 -49.68 -6.53
C ARG A 449 3.78 -49.36 -7.67
N LEU A 450 4.37 -49.38 -8.88
CA LEU A 450 3.81 -49.47 -10.23
C LEU A 450 3.60 -48.12 -10.92
N ILE A 451 4.59 -47.61 -11.68
CA ILE A 451 5.25 -48.08 -12.93
C ILE A 451 4.41 -47.78 -14.18
N TYR A 452 5.15 -47.32 -15.19
CA TYR A 452 4.88 -47.04 -16.61
C TYR A 452 4.42 -45.60 -16.91
N GLY A 453 5.14 -44.82 -17.72
CA GLY A 453 6.37 -45.08 -18.47
C GLY A 453 6.58 -43.99 -19.52
N ILE A 454 7.84 -43.81 -19.94
CA ILE A 454 8.39 -43.40 -21.26
C ILE A 454 9.79 -42.83 -20.97
N GLY A 455 10.82 -43.48 -21.50
CA GLY A 455 12.22 -43.00 -21.51
C GLY A 455 13.16 -43.90 -20.76
#